data_AF-A0A060NLM7-F1
#
_entry.id   AF-A0A060NLM7-F1
#
_cell.length_a   1.000
_cell.length_b   1.000
_cell.length_c   1.000
_cell.angle_alpha   90.00
_cell.angle_beta   90.00
_cell.angle_gamma   90.00
#
_symmetry.space_group_name_H-M   'P 1'
#
loop_
_entity.id
_entity.type
_entity.pdbx_description
1 polymer ?
#
loop_
_entity_poly.entity_id
_entity_poly.type
_entity_poly.pdbx_seq_one_letter_code
_entity_poly.pdbx_strand_id
1 'polypeptide(L)'
;MSTAQAAPAPTKPAPWYREPYTWLVFGLPAASIALSLALVVTAVKNRDPVLDRNAPMVPADQRRLQMMTPEQRATYLASLRPAREARNHAASPEVPPPRQ
;
A
#
# COMPACT_ATOMS: atom_id res chain seq x y z
N MET A 1 -71.00 -40.38 9.01
CA MET A 1 -70.92 -38.93 8.72
C MET A 1 -69.46 -38.59 8.49
N SER A 2 -69.07 -38.30 7.24
CA SER A 2 -67.68 -37.94 6.89
C SER A 2 -67.55 -36.42 6.95
N THR A 3 -66.69 -35.90 7.82
CA THR A 3 -66.40 -34.46 7.92
C THR A 3 -65.37 -34.10 6.85
N ALA A 4 -65.77 -33.29 5.86
CA ALA A 4 -64.83 -32.70 4.92
C ALA A 4 -63.92 -31.71 5.67
N GLN A 5 -62.61 -31.97 5.67
CA GLN A 5 -61.63 -31.08 6.26
C GLN A 5 -61.34 -29.93 5.30
N ALA A 6 -61.63 -28.70 5.73
CA ALA A 6 -61.36 -27.50 4.94
C ALA A 6 -59.85 -27.32 4.75
N ALA A 7 -59.43 -27.05 3.51
CA ALA A 7 -58.02 -26.77 3.19
C ALA A 7 -57.57 -25.47 3.87
N PRO A 8 -56.32 -25.40 4.38
CA PRO A 8 -55.81 -24.19 5.02
C PRO A 8 -55.74 -23.03 4.02
N ALA A 9 -56.18 -21.85 4.47
CA ALA A 9 -56.09 -20.62 3.68
C ALA A 9 -54.63 -20.21 3.46
N PRO A 10 -54.28 -19.64 2.28
CA PRO A 10 -52.91 -19.25 1.98
C PRO A 10 -52.43 -18.13 2.91
N THR A 11 -51.29 -18.35 3.57
CA THR A 11 -50.60 -17.33 4.35
C THR A 11 -49.86 -16.36 3.43
N LYS A 12 -49.99 -15.05 3.67
CA LYS A 12 -49.21 -14.04 2.95
C LYS A 12 -47.73 -14.16 3.34
N PRO A 13 -46.80 -14.21 2.38
CA PRO A 13 -45.37 -14.29 2.69
C PRO A 13 -44.92 -13.03 3.45
N ALA A 14 -44.02 -13.21 4.41
CA ALA A 14 -43.44 -12.12 5.17
C ALA A 14 -42.61 -11.20 4.23
N PRO A 15 -42.58 -9.87 4.49
CA PRO A 15 -41.75 -8.97 3.70
C PRO A 15 -40.25 -9.26 3.90
N TRP A 16 -39.50 -9.38 2.81
CA TRP A 16 -38.08 -9.78 2.80
C TRP A 16 -37.15 -8.91 3.65
N TYR A 17 -37.45 -7.62 3.84
CA TYR A 17 -36.60 -6.70 4.60
C TYR A 17 -36.67 -6.93 6.12
N ARG A 18 -37.63 -7.73 6.61
CA ARG A 18 -37.73 -8.11 8.03
C ARG A 18 -36.77 -9.25 8.39
N GLU A 19 -36.25 -9.93 7.39
CA GLU A 19 -35.39 -11.08 7.59
C GLU A 19 -33.92 -10.64 7.75
N PRO A 20 -33.26 -10.91 8.89
CA PRO A 20 -31.93 -10.40 9.17
C PRO A 20 -30.86 -10.95 8.21
N TYR A 21 -31.04 -12.18 7.70
CA TYR A 21 -30.11 -12.78 6.74
C TYR A 21 -30.10 -12.04 5.40
N THR A 22 -31.21 -11.42 5.01
CA THR A 22 -31.29 -10.65 3.75
C THR A 22 -30.36 -9.44 3.79
N TRP A 23 -30.19 -8.82 4.97
CA TRP A 23 -29.22 -7.74 5.16
C TRP A 23 -27.78 -8.21 5.15
N LEU A 24 -27.48 -9.48 5.49
CA LEU A 24 -26.13 -10.01 5.30
C LEU A 24 -25.79 -10.14 3.81
N VAL A 25 -26.75 -10.59 2.99
CA VAL A 25 -26.58 -10.76 1.54
C VAL A 25 -26.35 -9.43 0.83
N PHE A 26 -27.10 -8.39 1.17
CA PHE A 26 -26.92 -7.06 0.56
C PHE A 26 -25.88 -6.20 1.28
N GLY A 27 -25.75 -6.36 2.59
CA GLY A 27 -24.87 -5.58 3.45
C GLY A 27 -23.40 -5.93 3.22
N LEU A 28 -23.04 -7.19 2.98
CA LEU A 28 -21.65 -7.57 2.66
C LEU A 28 -21.15 -6.88 1.38
N PRO A 29 -21.86 -6.96 0.24
CA PRO A 29 -21.51 -6.21 -0.97
C PRO A 29 -21.50 -4.70 -0.76
N ALA A 30 -22.52 -4.14 -0.09
CA ALA A 30 -22.58 -2.70 0.17
C ALA A 30 -21.40 -2.23 1.04
N ALA A 31 -21.06 -3.00 2.08
CA ALA A 31 -19.92 -2.71 2.96
C ALA A 31 -18.59 -2.82 2.22
N SER A 32 -18.42 -3.78 1.30
CA SER A 32 -17.18 -3.90 0.53
C SER A 32 -16.96 -2.69 -0.38
N ILE A 33 -18.02 -2.21 -1.03
CA ILE A 33 -18.00 -0.99 -1.85
C ILE A 33 -17.64 0.22 -0.97
N ALA A 34 -18.31 0.38 0.18
CA ALA A 34 -18.03 1.47 1.10
C ALA A 34 -16.57 1.43 1.61
N LEU A 35 -16.06 0.25 1.95
CA LEU A 35 -14.67 0.06 2.40
C LEU A 35 -13.67 0.39 1.27
N SER A 36 -13.95 -0.03 0.04
CA SER A 36 -13.13 0.29 -1.12
C SER A 36 -13.04 1.80 -1.34
N LEU A 37 -14.17 2.50 -1.30
CA LEU A 37 -14.20 3.97 -1.41
C LEU A 37 -13.46 4.65 -0.26
N ALA A 38 -13.61 4.14 0.97
CA ALA A 38 -12.89 4.66 2.13
C ALA A 38 -11.37 4.54 1.94
N LEU A 39 -10.88 3.41 1.42
CA LEU A 39 -9.45 3.22 1.11
C LEU A 39 -8.95 4.17 0.03
N VAL A 40 -9.75 4.44 -1.01
CA VAL A 40 -9.38 5.44 -2.03
C VAL A 40 -9.29 6.83 -1.41
N VAL A 41 -10.25 7.21 -0.58
CA VAL A 41 -10.26 8.51 0.10
C VAL A 41 -9.05 8.66 1.02
N THR A 42 -8.72 7.63 1.81
CA THR A 42 -7.54 7.67 2.69
C THR A 42 -6.25 7.74 1.88
N ALA A 43 -6.15 7.03 0.76
CA ALA A 43 -4.97 7.06 -0.12
C ALA A 43 -4.77 8.44 -0.77
N VAL A 44 -5.84 9.13 -1.16
CA VAL A 44 -5.75 10.46 -1.78
C VAL A 44 -5.43 11.53 -0.74
N LYS A 45 -6.04 11.47 0.44
CA LYS A 45 -5.86 12.48 1.50
C LYS A 45 -4.52 12.34 2.23
N ASN A 46 -4.07 11.12 2.49
CA ASN A 46 -2.82 10.83 3.19
C ASN A 46 -1.71 10.42 2.21
N ARG A 47 -1.67 11.06 1.04
CA ARG A 47 -0.65 10.76 0.04
C ARG A 47 0.71 11.17 0.60
N ASP A 48 1.62 10.20 0.73
CA ASP A 48 3.02 10.48 1.01
C ASP A 48 3.53 11.48 -0.06
N PRO A 49 4.19 12.59 0.31
CA PRO A 49 4.80 13.49 -0.65
C PRO A 49 5.52 12.71 -1.74
N VAL A 50 5.24 13.07 -3.00
CA VAL A 50 5.98 12.49 -4.12
C VAL A 50 7.43 12.93 -3.95
N LEU A 51 8.32 11.99 -3.60
CA LEU A 51 9.76 12.25 -3.59
C LEU A 51 10.16 12.77 -4.96
N ASP A 52 10.77 13.95 -4.99
CA ASP A 52 11.36 14.47 -6.21
C ASP A 52 12.45 13.49 -6.66
N ARG A 53 12.26 12.92 -7.85
CA ARG A 53 13.19 11.93 -8.42
C ARG A 53 14.54 12.54 -8.77
N ASN A 54 14.61 13.87 -8.86
CA ASN A 54 15.84 14.62 -9.11
C ASN A 54 16.51 15.06 -7.80
N ALA A 55 15.83 14.92 -6.66
CA ALA A 55 16.41 15.25 -5.35
C ALA A 55 17.16 14.04 -4.77
N PRO A 56 18.34 14.24 -4.16
CA PRO A 56 19.02 13.18 -3.42
C PRO A 56 18.14 12.67 -2.28
N MET A 57 17.84 11.37 -2.26
CA MET A 57 17.04 10.74 -1.21
C MET A 57 17.71 10.85 0.17
N VAL A 58 19.06 10.91 0.18
CA VAL A 58 19.86 11.25 1.35
C VAL A 58 20.75 12.46 0.98
N PRO A 59 20.52 13.64 1.56
CA PRO A 59 21.39 14.79 1.32
C PRO A 59 22.77 14.50 1.89
N ALA A 60 23.81 14.69 1.07
CA ALA A 60 25.19 14.58 1.55
C ALA A 60 25.49 15.71 2.54
N ASP A 61 26.07 15.37 3.69
CA ASP A 61 26.52 16.38 4.64
C ASP A 61 27.72 17.14 4.05
N GLN A 62 27.45 18.37 3.60
CA GLN A 62 28.47 19.20 2.97
C GLN A 62 29.64 19.54 3.91
N ARG A 63 29.40 19.69 5.23
CA ARG A 63 30.50 19.96 6.16
C ARG A 63 31.43 18.77 6.27
N ARG A 64 30.85 17.57 6.35
CA ARG A 64 31.61 16.31 6.39
C ARG A 64 32.44 16.13 5.10
N LEU A 65 31.86 16.42 3.94
CA LEU A 65 32.58 16.37 2.66
C LEU A 65 33.81 17.30 2.65
N GLN A 66 33.67 18.53 3.14
CA GLN A 66 34.78 19.50 3.16
C GLN A 66 35.98 19.02 4.00
N MET A 67 35.73 18.23 5.05
CA MET A 67 36.77 17.71 5.95
C MET A 67 37.46 16.42 5.45
N MET A 68 36.97 15.81 4.36
CA MET A 68 37.49 14.55 3.82
C MET A 68 38.51 14.76 2.69
N THR A 69 39.42 13.79 2.50
CA THR A 69 40.26 13.73 1.29
C THR A 69 39.42 13.37 0.06
N PRO A 70 39.90 13.64 -1.17
CA PRO A 70 39.17 13.29 -2.40
C PRO A 70 38.72 11.83 -2.47
N GLU A 71 39.54 10.89 -2.02
CA GLU A 71 39.26 9.45 -2.01
C GLU A 71 38.18 9.07 -0.98
N GLN A 72 38.25 9.70 0.20
CA GLN A 72 37.25 9.50 1.26
C GLN A 72 35.87 10.05 0.86
N ARG A 73 35.85 11.18 0.14
CA ARG A 73 34.63 11.77 -0.42
C ARG A 73 33.96 10.82 -1.41
N ALA A 74 34.74 10.23 -2.33
CA ALA A 74 34.22 9.30 -3.33
C ALA A 74 33.55 8.08 -2.67
N THR A 75 34.21 7.49 -1.67
CA THR A 75 33.67 6.36 -0.91
C THR A 75 32.39 6.74 -0.15
N TYR A 76 32.36 7.90 0.51
CA TYR A 76 31.18 8.37 1.24
C TYR A 76 29.99 8.63 0.30
N LEU A 77 30.18 9.29 -0.84
CA LEU A 77 29.12 9.51 -1.82
C LEU A 77 28.61 8.19 -2.42
N ALA A 78 29.51 7.23 -2.68
CA ALA A 78 29.13 5.90 -3.13
C ALA A 78 28.25 5.16 -2.10
N SER A 79 28.47 5.38 -0.79
CA SER A 79 27.65 4.79 0.27
C SER A 79 26.24 5.38 0.36
N LEU A 80 26.00 6.58 -0.20
CA LEU A 80 24.70 7.24 -0.21
C LEU A 80 23.83 6.85 -1.42
N ARG A 81 24.30 5.93 -2.27
CA ARG A 81 23.56 5.51 -3.47
C ARG A 81 22.20 4.91 -3.09
N PRO A 82 21.13 5.19 -3.87
CA PRO A 82 19.80 4.65 -3.62
C PRO A 82 19.78 3.13 -3.49
N ALA A 83 18.91 2.62 -2.61
CA ALA A 83 18.82 1.18 -2.33
C ALA A 83 18.56 0.32 -3.59
N ARG A 84 17.87 0.84 -4.61
CA ARG A 84 17.63 0.12 -5.88
C ARG A 84 18.90 -0.04 -6.70
N GLU A 85 19.82 0.92 -6.64
CA GLU A 85 21.14 0.86 -7.30
C GLU A 85 22.09 -0.02 -6.48
N ALA A 86 22.09 0.11 -5.15
CA ALA A 86 22.93 -0.70 -4.25
C ALA A 86 22.67 -2.21 -4.39
N ARG A 87 21.42 -2.62 -4.66
CA ARG A 87 21.07 -4.04 -4.88
C ARG A 87 21.76 -4.66 -6.09
N ASN A 88 22.22 -3.86 -7.06
CA ASN A 88 22.94 -4.34 -8.24
C ASN A 88 24.48 -4.26 -8.10
N HIS A 89 25.01 -3.72 -6.99
CA HIS A 89 26.44 -3.48 -6.79
C HIS A 89 27.16 -4.48 -5.85
N ALA A 90 26.54 -5.60 -5.50
CA ALA A 90 27.23 -6.72 -4.86
C ALA A 90 28.25 -7.44 -5.80
N ALA A 91 28.43 -6.98 -7.05
CA ALA A 91 29.29 -7.57 -8.07
C ALA A 91 30.24 -6.56 -8.76
N SER A 92 31.02 -5.79 -8.00
CA SER A 92 32.44 -5.46 -8.30
C SER A 92 32.93 -4.36 -7.35
N PRO A 93 34.03 -4.59 -6.61
CA PRO A 93 34.79 -3.49 -6.04
C PRO A 93 35.42 -2.70 -7.20
N GLU A 94 35.17 -1.39 -7.29
CA GLU A 94 36.07 -0.52 -8.07
C GLU A 94 37.41 -0.50 -7.32
N VAL A 95 38.33 -1.35 -7.78
CA VAL A 95 39.71 -1.40 -7.30
C VAL A 95 40.35 -0.04 -7.62
N PRO A 96 40.95 0.68 -6.65
CA PRO A 96 41.62 1.94 -6.92
C PRO A 96 42.73 1.73 -7.96
N PRO A 97 42.97 2.69 -8.88
CA PRO A 97 44.09 2.57 -9.80
C PRO A 97 45.40 2.44 -9.01
N PRO A 98 46.35 1.61 -9.47
CA PRO A 98 47.58 1.36 -8.74
C PRO A 98 48.34 2.69 -8.54
N ARG A 99 48.76 2.94 -7.30
CA ARG A 99 49.70 4.00 -6.97
C ARG A 99 50.97 3.77 -7.81
N GLN A 100 51.30 4.73 -8.69
CA GLN A 100 52.63 4.85 -9.29
C GLN A 100 53.56 5.55 -8.31
#